data_AF-A0A2M8NHR6-F1
#
_entry.id   AF-A0A2M8NHR6-F1
#
_cell.length_a   1.000
_cell.length_b   1.000
_cell.length_c   1.000
_cell.angle_alpha   90.00
_cell.angle_beta   90.00
_cell.angle_gamma   90.00
#
_symmetry.space_group_name_H-M   'P 1'
#
loop_
_entity.id
_entity.type
_entity.pdbx_description
1 polymer ?
#
loop_
_entity_poly.entity_id
_entity_poly.type
_entity_poly.pdbx_seq_one_letter_code
_entity_poly.pdbx_strand_id
1 'polypeptide(L)'
;DMYAPVMNNYRITVEQMAILEPALVETFAATCITAIKQAYDRAVEMGVPSEAAWEFLSGHVRIEFAIIFGLTGFPFSDGAKLAIEKAYDKIFKPDWLDTIMNLDALKHSVAEITDSLP
;
A
#
# COMPACT_ATOMS: atom_id res chain seq x y z
N ASP A 1 23.42 -6.26 15.73
CA ASP A 1 22.58 -7.37 15.24
C ASP A 1 21.19 -6.95 14.78
N MET A 2 20.48 -6.05 15.49
CA MET A 2 19.09 -5.68 15.17
C MET A 2 18.80 -5.40 13.67
N TYR A 3 19.71 -4.72 12.95
CA TYR A 3 19.55 -4.42 11.51
C TYR A 3 20.58 -5.14 10.61
N ALA A 4 21.41 -6.02 11.16
CA ALA A 4 22.44 -6.70 10.38
C ALA A 4 21.90 -8.01 9.76
N PRO A 5 22.31 -8.38 8.53
CA PRO A 5 23.23 -7.66 7.64
C PRO A 5 22.53 -6.52 6.87
N VAL A 6 23.17 -5.34 6.83
CA VAL A 6 22.69 -4.20 6.04
C VAL A 6 23.24 -4.29 4.62
N MET A 7 22.37 -4.33 3.61
CA MET A 7 22.78 -4.33 2.20
C MET A 7 23.21 -2.94 1.73
N ASN A 8 22.38 -1.93 1.98
CA ASN A 8 22.60 -0.54 1.59
C ASN A 8 22.19 0.39 2.74
N ASN A 9 22.81 1.58 2.81
CA ASN A 9 22.45 2.63 3.75
C ASN A 9 22.26 3.95 2.98
N TYR A 10 21.11 4.59 3.18
CA TYR A 10 20.76 5.85 2.54
C TYR A 10 20.57 6.92 3.61
N ARG A 11 21.25 8.05 3.45
CA ARG A 11 21.09 9.21 4.33
C ARG A 11 19.99 10.12 3.78
N ILE A 12 19.00 10.41 4.61
CA ILE A 12 17.85 11.27 4.31
C ILE A 12 17.66 12.32 5.41
N THR A 13 16.84 13.33 5.15
CA THR A 13 16.43 14.32 6.16
C THR A 13 15.36 13.74 7.09
N VAL A 14 15.14 14.39 8.24
CA VAL A 14 14.03 14.02 9.15
C VAL A 14 12.67 14.16 8.45
N GLU A 15 12.50 15.21 7.64
CA GLU A 15 11.29 15.41 6.86
C GLU A 15 11.09 14.31 5.81
N GLN A 16 12.15 13.89 5.11
CA GLN A 16 12.09 12.75 4.20
C GLN A 16 11.74 11.46 4.92
N MET A 17 12.27 11.24 6.14
CA MET A 17 11.88 10.09 6.95
C MET A 17 10.40 10.13 7.29
N ALA A 18 9.85 11.28 7.68
CA ALA A 18 8.42 11.45 7.97
C ALA A 18 7.51 11.16 6.75
N ILE A 19 7.99 11.44 5.54
CA ILE A 19 7.30 11.09 4.27
C ILE A 19 7.33 9.57 4.03
N LEU A 20 8.40 8.88 4.42
CA LEU A 20 8.47 7.43 4.30
C LEU A 20 7.61 6.76 5.37
N GLU A 21 7.73 7.21 6.62
CA GLU A 21 7.06 6.67 7.79
C GLU A 21 6.66 7.82 8.73
N PRO A 22 5.37 7.96 9.09
CA PRO A 22 4.31 6.96 8.89
C PRO A 22 3.64 7.01 7.50
N ALA A 23 3.80 8.09 6.74
CA ALA A 23 2.92 8.42 5.61
C ALA A 23 2.80 7.34 4.53
N LEU A 24 3.92 6.98 3.92
CA LEU A 24 3.93 6.07 2.78
C LEU A 24 3.70 4.62 3.24
N VAL A 25 4.45 4.16 4.24
CA VAL A 25 4.48 2.73 4.59
C VAL A 25 3.36 2.32 5.56
N GLU A 26 2.97 3.16 6.51
CA GLU A 26 1.93 2.82 7.49
C GLU A 26 0.57 3.36 7.06
N THR A 27 0.46 4.68 6.88
CA THR A 27 -0.82 5.33 6.57
C THR A 27 -1.37 4.85 5.23
N PHE A 28 -0.55 4.83 4.17
CA PHE A 28 -1.02 4.40 2.86
C PHE A 28 -0.88 2.90 2.61
N ALA A 29 0.35 2.36 2.65
CA ALA A 29 0.59 0.98 2.23
C ALA A 29 -0.06 -0.04 3.19
N ALA A 30 0.11 0.09 4.51
CA ALA A 30 -0.51 -0.84 5.45
C ALA A 30 -2.06 -0.76 5.42
N THR A 31 -2.64 0.42 5.22
CA THR A 31 -4.10 0.58 5.02
C THR A 31 -4.58 -0.14 3.76
N CYS A 32 -3.87 0.02 2.62
CA CYS A 32 -4.22 -0.68 1.38
C CYS A 32 -4.11 -2.21 1.54
N ILE A 33 -3.05 -2.70 2.18
CA ILE A 33 -2.86 -4.13 2.45
C ILE A 33 -3.96 -4.66 3.37
N THR A 34 -4.38 -3.87 4.36
CA THR A 34 -5.50 -4.21 5.24
C THR A 34 -6.81 -4.32 4.45
N ALA A 35 -7.09 -3.39 3.54
CA ALA A 35 -8.26 -3.47 2.66
C ALA A 35 -8.21 -4.70 1.74
N ILE A 36 -7.03 -5.06 1.21
CA ILE A 36 -6.82 -6.31 0.45
C ILE A 36 -7.17 -7.53 1.29
N LYS A 37 -6.74 -7.57 2.57
CA LYS A 37 -7.08 -8.67 3.48
C LYS A 37 -8.59 -8.75 3.75
N GLN A 38 -9.27 -7.62 3.91
CA GLN A 38 -10.73 -7.59 4.08
C GLN A 38 -11.46 -8.12 2.83
N ALA A 39 -10.98 -7.77 1.63
CA ALA A 39 -11.51 -8.29 0.38
C ALA A 39 -11.27 -9.80 0.23
N TYR A 40 -10.09 -10.28 0.64
CA TYR A 40 -9.77 -11.70 0.72
C TYR A 40 -10.74 -12.44 1.65
N ASP A 41 -10.96 -11.93 2.86
CA ASP A 41 -11.86 -12.56 3.83
C ASP A 41 -13.29 -12.64 3.30
N ARG A 42 -13.76 -11.57 2.65
CA ARG A 42 -15.06 -11.57 1.99
C ARG A 42 -15.15 -12.62 0.87
N ALA A 43 -14.09 -12.82 0.09
CA ALA A 43 -14.08 -13.86 -0.94
C ALA A 43 -14.20 -15.27 -0.32
N VAL A 44 -13.55 -15.49 0.83
CA VAL A 44 -13.66 -16.74 1.57
C VAL A 44 -15.07 -16.93 2.14
N GLU A 45 -15.67 -15.89 2.72
CA GLU A 45 -17.06 -15.88 3.19
C GLU A 45 -18.06 -16.21 2.06
N MET A 46 -17.73 -15.83 0.82
CA MET A 46 -18.52 -16.15 -0.38
C MET A 46 -18.37 -17.61 -0.84
N GLY A 47 -17.57 -18.42 -0.14
CA GLY A 47 -17.40 -19.85 -0.37
C GLY A 47 -16.14 -20.24 -1.14
N VAL A 48 -15.25 -19.30 -1.44
CA VAL A 48 -13.94 -19.65 -2.04
C VAL A 48 -13.07 -20.33 -0.97
N PRO A 49 -12.45 -21.49 -1.26
CA PRO A 49 -11.50 -22.10 -0.32
C PRO A 49 -10.35 -21.14 0.00
N SER A 50 -10.03 -20.98 1.28
CA SER A 50 -9.04 -20.00 1.76
C SER A 50 -7.66 -20.16 1.11
N GLU A 51 -7.22 -21.40 0.89
CA GLU A 51 -5.96 -21.71 0.21
C GLU A 51 -6.01 -21.27 -1.27
N ALA A 52 -7.10 -21.57 -1.97
CA ALA A 52 -7.28 -21.16 -3.37
C ALA A 52 -7.31 -19.62 -3.50
N ALA A 53 -8.02 -18.93 -2.61
CA ALA A 53 -8.03 -17.47 -2.57
C ALA A 53 -6.63 -16.89 -2.30
N TRP A 54 -5.85 -17.54 -1.42
CA TRP A 54 -4.53 -17.04 -1.01
C TRP A 54 -3.50 -17.20 -2.12
N GLU A 55 -3.42 -18.39 -2.71
CA GLU A 55 -2.53 -18.67 -3.84
C GLU A 55 -2.85 -17.74 -5.03
N PHE A 56 -4.14 -17.52 -5.30
CA PHE A 56 -4.57 -16.63 -6.36
C PHE A 56 -4.18 -15.16 -6.07
N LEU A 57 -4.52 -14.65 -4.87
CA LEU A 57 -4.26 -13.27 -4.49
C LEU A 57 -2.77 -12.97 -4.41
N SER A 58 -2.01 -13.77 -3.66
CA SER A 58 -0.58 -13.51 -3.41
C SER A 58 0.25 -13.56 -4.69
N GLY A 59 -0.07 -14.48 -5.60
CA GLY A 59 0.52 -14.53 -6.94
C GLY A 59 0.23 -13.27 -7.76
N HIS A 60 -1.02 -12.78 -7.73
CA HIS A 60 -1.42 -11.57 -8.47
C HIS A 60 -0.80 -10.30 -7.89
N VAL A 61 -0.84 -10.10 -6.57
CA VAL A 61 -0.25 -8.92 -5.93
C VAL A 61 1.24 -8.81 -6.26
N ARG A 62 1.97 -9.92 -6.31
CA ARG A 62 3.40 -9.94 -6.70
C ARG A 62 3.61 -9.41 -8.12
N ILE A 63 2.85 -9.89 -9.10
CA ILE A 63 3.03 -9.49 -10.50
C ILE A 63 2.45 -8.09 -10.76
N GLU A 64 1.34 -7.73 -10.11
CA GLU A 64 0.74 -6.39 -10.17
C GLU A 64 1.72 -5.34 -9.66
N PHE A 65 2.37 -5.60 -8.53
CA PHE A 65 3.44 -4.75 -8.01
C PHE A 65 4.57 -4.60 -9.03
N ALA A 66 5.06 -5.71 -9.59
CA ALA A 66 6.13 -5.66 -10.59
C ALA A 66 5.74 -4.86 -11.85
N ILE A 67 4.51 -5.01 -12.35
CA ILE A 67 4.01 -4.26 -13.52
C ILE A 67 3.92 -2.77 -13.21
N ILE A 68 3.30 -2.40 -12.08
CA ILE A 68 3.07 -0.99 -11.70
C ILE A 68 4.40 -0.26 -11.49
N PHE A 69 5.38 -0.91 -10.89
CA PHE A 69 6.72 -0.34 -10.67
C PHE A 69 7.66 -0.49 -11.88
N GLY A 70 7.18 -0.96 -13.03
CA GLY A 70 7.98 -1.05 -14.25
C GLY A 70 9.12 -2.08 -14.18
N LEU A 71 8.99 -3.09 -13.31
CA LEU A 71 9.95 -4.18 -13.14
C LEU A 71 9.69 -5.34 -14.12
N THR A 72 8.66 -5.24 -14.96
CA THR A 72 8.31 -6.21 -16.01
C THR A 72 8.55 -5.63 -17.40
N GLY A 73 8.74 -6.50 -18.39
CA GLY A 73 8.81 -6.12 -19.81
C GLY A 73 7.44 -6.01 -20.50
N PHE A 74 6.34 -6.07 -19.76
CA PHE A 74 4.98 -6.07 -20.31
C PHE A 74 3.99 -5.34 -19.39
N PRO A 75 2.97 -4.67 -19.95
CA PRO A 75 1.96 -3.95 -19.18
C PRO A 75 0.80 -4.86 -18.76
N PHE A 76 -0.15 -4.30 -17.99
CA PHE A 76 -1.48 -4.87 -17.84
C PHE A 76 -2.19 -5.05 -19.18
N SER A 77 -3.07 -6.06 -19.24
CA SER A 77 -4.04 -6.17 -20.32
C SER A 77 -5.01 -4.99 -20.31
N ASP A 78 -5.63 -4.68 -21.45
CA ASP A 78 -6.56 -3.55 -21.55
C ASP A 78 -7.81 -3.75 -20.68
N GLY A 79 -8.25 -5.01 -20.51
CA GLY A 79 -9.32 -5.36 -19.58
C GLY A 79 -8.96 -5.06 -18.12
N ALA A 80 -7.73 -5.36 -17.70
CA ALA A 80 -7.26 -5.06 -16.35
C ALA A 80 -7.15 -3.55 -16.11
N LYS A 81 -6.64 -2.78 -17.09
CA LYS A 81 -6.59 -1.31 -17.00
C LYS A 81 -7.99 -0.70 -16.80
N LEU A 82 -8.96 -1.14 -17.60
CA LEU A 82 -10.34 -0.65 -17.51
C LEU A 82 -11.00 -1.04 -16.18
N ALA A 83 -10.67 -2.22 -15.63
CA ALA A 83 -11.15 -2.63 -14.31
C ALA A 83 -10.56 -1.74 -13.19
N ILE A 84 -9.26 -1.44 -13.24
CA ILE A 84 -8.58 -0.56 -12.29
C ILE A 84 -9.18 0.85 -12.35
N GLU A 85 -9.32 1.41 -13.55
CA GLU A 85 -9.91 2.75 -13.75
C GLU A 85 -11.30 2.85 -13.13
N LYS A 86 -12.19 1.90 -13.40
CA LYS A 86 -13.55 1.87 -12.84
C LYS A 86 -13.60 1.60 -11.33
N ALA A 87 -12.59 0.92 -10.79
CA ALA A 87 -12.50 0.63 -9.38
C ALA A 87 -11.96 1.81 -8.58
N TYR A 88 -11.13 2.66 -9.20
CA TYR A 88 -10.46 3.77 -8.53
C TYR A 88 -11.46 4.69 -7.83
N ASP A 89 -12.49 5.15 -8.53
CA ASP A 89 -13.54 6.03 -8.00
C ASP A 89 -14.42 5.37 -6.92
N LYS A 90 -14.42 4.04 -6.84
CA LYS A 90 -15.19 3.28 -5.86
C LYS A 90 -14.42 3.04 -4.57
N ILE A 91 -13.10 2.96 -4.66
CA ILE A 91 -12.22 2.58 -3.55
C ILE A 91 -11.60 3.83 -2.92
N PHE A 92 -11.11 4.75 -3.74
CA PHE A 92 -10.39 5.92 -3.27
C PHE A 92 -11.29 7.16 -3.28
N LYS A 93 -11.17 7.99 -2.25
CA LYS A 93 -11.82 9.30 -2.22
C LYS A 93 -11.17 10.22 -3.26
N PRO A 94 -11.91 11.20 -3.82
CA PRO A 94 -11.30 12.31 -4.54
C PRO A 94 -10.19 12.96 -3.69
N ASP A 95 -9.10 13.36 -4.33
CA ASP A 95 -7.96 14.06 -3.73
C ASP A 95 -7.28 13.33 -2.55
N TRP A 96 -7.46 12.00 -2.44
CA TRP A 96 -6.86 11.21 -1.37
C TRP A 96 -5.33 11.36 -1.34
N LEU A 97 -4.68 11.43 -2.50
CA LEU A 97 -3.23 11.46 -2.60
C LEU A 97 -2.69 12.77 -2.00
N ASP A 98 -3.28 13.89 -2.38
CA ASP A 98 -2.90 15.20 -1.83
C ASP A 98 -3.25 15.30 -0.35
N THR A 99 -4.35 14.67 0.08
CA THR A 99 -4.74 14.67 1.49
C THR A 99 -3.78 13.86 2.36
N ILE A 100 -3.26 12.73 1.85
CA ILE A 100 -2.37 11.83 2.60
C ILE A 100 -0.91 12.26 2.47
N MET A 101 -0.45 12.69 1.30
CA MET A 101 0.96 12.98 1.03
C MET A 101 1.34 14.47 1.16
N ASN A 102 0.47 15.29 1.75
CA ASN A 102 0.75 16.68 2.07
C ASN A 102 1.58 16.80 3.36
N LEU A 103 2.69 17.53 3.29
CA LEU A 103 3.64 17.72 4.41
C LEU A 103 3.01 18.23 5.70
N ASP A 104 2.01 19.10 5.64
CA ASP A 104 1.32 19.60 6.83
C ASP A 104 0.42 18.52 7.45
N ALA A 105 -0.25 17.71 6.61
CA ALA A 105 -0.99 16.54 7.06
C ALA A 105 -0.05 15.50 7.70
N LEU A 106 1.15 15.32 7.15
CA LEU A 106 2.16 14.41 7.72
C LEU A 106 2.66 14.88 9.08
N LYS A 107 2.99 16.16 9.22
CA LYS A 107 3.40 16.73 10.52
C LYS A 107 2.30 16.54 11.57
N HIS A 108 1.04 16.74 11.18
CA HIS A 108 -0.09 16.51 12.07
C HIS A 108 -0.21 15.04 12.46
N SER A 109 -0.16 14.13 11.49
CA SER A 109 -0.23 12.68 11.74
C SER A 109 0.90 12.19 12.64
N VAL A 110 2.14 12.66 12.43
CA VAL A 110 3.27 12.35 13.31
C VAL A 110 3.00 12.85 14.73
N ALA A 111 2.56 14.10 14.90
CA ALA A 111 2.24 14.65 16.21
C ALA A 111 1.14 13.82 16.92
N GLU A 112 0.10 13.41 16.20
CA GLU A 112 -0.99 12.60 16.76
C GLU A 112 -0.51 11.27 17.31
N ILE A 113 0.43 10.58 16.65
CA ILE A 113 0.92 9.26 17.10
C ILE A 113 2.05 9.34 18.13
N THR A 114 2.70 10.50 18.28
CA THR A 114 3.75 10.70 19.29
C THR A 114 3.24 11.32 20.59
N ASP A 115 2.23 12.17 20.53
CA ASP A 115 1.62 12.81 21.72
C ASP A 115 0.52 11.93 22.36
N SER A 116 0.09 10.85 21.68
CA SER A 116 -0.93 9.92 22.16
C SER A 116 -0.39 8.72 22.95
N LEU A 117 0.93 8.66 23.16
CA LEU A 117 1.54 7.63 24.01
C LEU A 117 1.78 8.21 25.42
N PRO A 118 1.25 7.57 26.49
CA PRO A 118 1.38 8.03 27.87
C PRO A 118 2.81 8.02 28.40
#